data_AF-A0A3N6F536-F1
#
_entry.id   AF-A0A3N6F536-F1
#
_cell.length_a   1.000
_cell.length_b   1.000
_cell.length_c   1.000
_cell.angle_alpha   90.00
_cell.angle_beta   90.00
_cell.angle_gamma   90.00
#
_symmetry.space_group_name_H-M   'P 1'
#
loop_
_entity.id
_entity.type
_entity.pdbx_description
1 polymer ?
#
loop_
_entity_poly.entity_id
_entity_poly.type
_entity_poly.pdbx_seq_one_letter_code
_entity_poly.pdbx_strand_id
1 'polypeptide(L)' 'MKHDETRGSDLVRTALAYFTCDGNLSRTASALYVHVNTLYQRMDRISVLLGPRWRHGDHALQVHLALTMRRTAG' A
#
# COMPACT_ATOMS: atom_id res chain seq x y z
N MET A 1 24.10 -0.29 -4.15
CA MET A 1 22.71 -0.34 -4.67
C MET A 1 21.98 -1.52 -4.01
N LYS A 2 21.58 -1.38 -2.73
CA LYS A 2 20.88 -2.43 -1.93
C LYS A 2 19.80 -1.78 -1.05
N HIS A 3 19.05 -0.83 -1.60
CA HIS A 3 18.07 -0.03 -0.85
C HIS A 3 16.68 -0.06 -1.47
N ASP A 4 16.50 -0.67 -2.66
CA ASP A 4 15.21 -0.72 -3.33
C ASP A 4 14.37 -1.95 -2.97
N GLU A 5 15.00 -3.09 -2.66
CA GLU A 5 14.26 -4.32 -2.33
C GLU A 5 13.45 -4.17 -1.04
N THR A 6 14.05 -3.58 -0.01
CA THR A 6 13.37 -3.26 1.26
C THR A 6 12.29 -2.20 1.05
N ARG A 7 12.58 -1.16 0.25
CA ARG A 7 11.60 -0.10 -0.05
C ARG A 7 10.40 -0.60 -0.85
N GLY A 8 10.62 -1.51 -1.80
CA GLY A 8 9.55 -2.13 -2.57
C GLY A 8 8.63 -2.96 -1.69
N SER A 9 9.19 -3.72 -0.73
CA SER A 9 8.39 -4.50 0.22
C SER A 9 7.56 -3.60 1.15
N ASP A 10 8.11 -2.47 1.58
CA ASP A 10 7.41 -1.49 2.41
C ASP A 10 6.18 -0.89 1.70
N LEU A 11 6.28 -0.57 0.41
CA LEU A 11 5.14 -0.02 -0.35
C LEU A 11 4.03 -1.05 -0.55
N VAL A 12 4.39 -2.31 -0.85
CA VAL A 12 3.43 -3.42 -0.97
C VAL A 12 2.72 -3.67 0.35
N ARG A 13 3.47 -3.73 1.47
CA ARG A 13 2.91 -3.86 2.82
C ARG A 13 1.99 -2.69 3.15
N THR A 14 2.35 -1.48 2.75
CA THR A 14 1.56 -0.27 3.00
C THR A 14 0.23 -0.31 2.23
N ALA A 15 0.25 -0.64 0.94
CA ALA A 15 -0.95 -0.74 0.13
C ALA A 15 -1.90 -1.84 0.65
N LEU A 16 -1.35 -3.00 1.04
CA LEU A 16 -2.16 -4.07 1.60
C LEU A 16 -2.79 -3.68 2.95
N ALA A 17 -2.03 -3.04 3.83
CA ALA A 17 -2.55 -2.57 5.12
C ALA A 17 -3.63 -1.50 4.94
N TYR A 18 -3.48 -0.62 3.95
CA TYR A 18 -4.49 0.37 3.59
C TYR A 18 -5.81 -0.28 3.21
N PHE A 19 -5.80 -1.28 2.32
CA PHE A 19 -7.02 -2.01 1.94
C PHE A 19 -7.59 -2.84 3.09
N THR A 20 -6.74 -3.47 3.91
CA THR A 20 -7.16 -4.23 5.10
C THR A 20 -7.80 -3.34 6.17
N CYS A 21 -7.46 -2.04 6.19
CA CYS A 21 -8.02 -1.05 7.09
C CYS A 21 -9.17 -0.24 6.46
N ASP A 22 -9.83 -0.78 5.42
CA ASP A 22 -10.97 -0.16 4.72
C ASP A 22 -10.66 1.24 4.15
N GLY A 23 -9.40 1.48 3.79
CA GLY A 23 -8.94 2.78 3.30
C GLY A 23 -8.77 3.86 4.37
N ASN A 24 -8.90 3.52 5.66
CA ASN A 24 -8.71 4.47 6.75
C ASN A 24 -7.22 4.69 7.03
N LEU A 25 -6.74 5.91 6.75
CA LEU A 25 -5.33 6.27 6.91
C LEU A 25 -4.84 6.22 8.35
N SER A 26 -5.65 6.66 9.33
CA SER A 26 -5.27 6.62 10.74
C SER A 26 -5.12 5.19 11.24
N ARG A 27 -6.09 4.32 10.94
CA ARG A 27 -6.01 2.88 11.26
C ARG A 27 -4.82 2.22 10.57
N THR A 28 -4.56 2.58 9.31
CA THR A 28 -3.41 2.06 8.54
C THR A 28 -2.08 2.46 9.18
N ALA A 29 -1.93 3.72 9.58
CA ALA A 29 -0.72 4.23 10.23
C ALA A 29 -0.46 3.51 11.54
N SER A 30 -1.51 3.34 12.37
CA SER A 30 -1.44 2.57 13.61
C SER A 30 -1.07 1.10 13.37
N ALA A 31 -1.69 0.44 12.38
CA ALA A 31 -1.41 -0.97 12.06
C ALA A 31 0.02 -1.19 11.53
N LEU A 32 0.61 -0.18 10.90
CA LEU A 32 1.99 -0.22 10.40
C LEU A 32 3.03 0.26 11.42
N TYR A 33 2.60 0.78 12.58
CA TYR A 33 3.46 1.45 13.56
C TYR A 33 4.31 2.57 12.93
N VAL A 34 3.71 3.35 12.04
CA VAL A 34 4.36 4.49 11.39
C VAL A 34 3.61 5.78 11.65
N HIS A 35 4.32 6.90 11.61
CA HIS A 35 3.70 8.21 11.66
C HIS A 35 2.89 8.49 10.38
N VAL A 36 1.81 9.27 10.50
CA VAL A 36 0.90 9.58 9.38
C VAL A 36 1.62 10.25 8.20
N ASN A 37 2.62 11.10 8.47
CA ASN A 37 3.44 11.73 7.43
C ASN A 37 4.21 10.70 6.59
N THR A 38 4.78 9.69 7.24
CA THR A 38 5.47 8.59 6.55
C THR A 38 4.49 7.77 5.73
N LEU A 39 3.27 7.54 6.24
CA LEU A 39 2.22 6.88 5.47
C LEU A 39 1.85 7.70 4.22
N TYR A 40 1.66 9.02 4.35
CA TYR A 40 1.37 9.88 3.20
C TYR A 40 2.47 9.83 2.13
N GLN A 41 3.75 9.87 2.52
CA GLN A 41 4.87 9.74 1.58
C GLN A 41 4.86 8.40 0.83
N ARG A 42 4.53 7.31 1.52
CA ARG A 42 4.41 5.99 0.90
C ARG A 42 3.21 5.91 -0.04
N MET A 43 2.06 6.47 0.37
CA MET A 43 0.84 6.52 -0.44
C MET A 43 1.01 7.36 -1.71
N ASP A 44 1.72 8.48 -1.61
CA ASP A 44 2.09 9.31 -2.77
C ASP A 44 2.94 8.51 -3.75
N ARG A 45 3.98 7.83 -3.24
CA ARG A 45 4.84 6.99 -4.08
C ARG A 45 4.11 5.82 -4.71
N ILE A 46 3.18 5.17 -4.00
CA ILE A 46 2.31 4.14 -4.58
C ILE A 46 1.45 4.73 -5.70
N SER A 47 0.94 5.95 -5.52
CA SER A 47 0.13 6.64 -6.54
C SER A 47 0.95 7.00 -7.79
N VAL A 48 2.22 7.34 -7.64
CA VAL A 48 3.15 7.53 -8.77
C VAL A 48 3.38 6.22 -9.53
N LEU A 49 3.48 5.08 -8.82
CA LEU A 49 3.77 3.78 -9.43
C LEU A 49 2.54 3.13 -10.09
N LEU A 50 1.37 3.21 -9.46
CA LEU A 50 0.14 2.55 -9.92
C LEU A 50 -0.80 3.49 -10.69
N GLY A 51 -0.46 4.78 -10.73
CA GLY A 51 -1.29 5.84 -11.31
C GLY A 51 -2.41 6.32 -10.38
N PRO A 52 -2.94 7.54 -10.59
CA PRO A 52 -3.79 8.23 -9.62
C PRO A 52 -5.13 7.54 -9.31
N ARG A 53 -5.58 6.61 -10.16
CA ARG A 53 -6.86 5.90 -10.01
C ARG A 53 -6.77 4.60 -9.23
N TRP A 54 -5.59 4.20 -8.75
CA TRP A 54 -5.38 2.90 -8.09
C TRP A 54 -6.27 2.64 -6.84
N ARG A 55 -6.89 3.69 -6.27
CA ARG A 55 -7.82 3.61 -5.13
C ARG A 55 -9.29 3.79 -5.52
N HIS A 56 -9.63 3.80 -6.80
CA HIS A 56 -10.98 4.12 -7.27
C HIS A 56 -11.57 3.04 -8.17
N GLY A 57 -12.86 2.71 -7.94
CA GLY A 57 -13.63 1.78 -8.78
C GLY A 57 -12.94 0.43 -8.95
N ASP A 58 -12.98 -0.10 -10.16
CA ASP A 58 -12.42 -1.42 -10.49
C ASP A 58 -10.90 -1.52 -10.26
N HIS A 59 -10.17 -0.41 -10.37
CA HIS A 59 -8.71 -0.40 -10.13
C HIS A 59 -8.38 -0.72 -8.67
N ALA A 60 -9.18 -0.23 -7.72
CA ALA A 60 -9.00 -0.54 -6.30
C ALA A 60 -9.15 -2.04 -6.03
N LEU A 61 -10.18 -2.65 -6.64
CA LEU A 61 -10.43 -4.08 -6.51
C LEU A 61 -9.29 -4.91 -7.12
N GLN A 62 -8.84 -4.56 -8.33
CA GLN A 62 -7.73 -5.25 -8.99
C GLN A 62 -6.45 -5.20 -8.17
N VAL A 63 -6.10 -4.03 -7.63
CA VAL A 63 -4.89 -3.88 -6.79
C VAL A 63 -5.04 -4.68 -5.49
N HIS A 64 -6.19 -4.61 -4.81
CA HIS A 64 -6.41 -5.38 -3.59
C HIS A 64 -6.29 -6.89 -3.86
N LEU A 65 -6.93 -7.40 -4.91
CA LEU A 65 -6.85 -8.82 -5.27
C LEU A 65 -5.41 -9.25 -5.58
N ALA A 66 -4.67 -8.48 -6.39
CA ALA A 66 -3.28 -8.78 -6.71
C ALA A 66 -2.39 -8.83 -5.46
N LEU A 67 -2.58 -7.91 -4.52
CA LEU A 67 -1.84 -7.88 -3.25
C LEU A 67 -2.21 -9.06 -2.34
N THR A 68 -3.48 -9.41 -2.25
CA THR A 68 -3.97 -10.54 -1.44
C THR A 68 -3.45 -11.86 -1.99
N MET A 69 -3.54 -12.08 -3.30
CA MET A 69 -3.00 -13.27 -3.96
C MET A 69 -1.49 -13.42 -3.73
N ARG A 70 -0.74 -12.31 -3.86
CA ARG A 70 0.71 -12.32 -3.59
C ARG A 70 1.04 -12.68 -2.14
N ARG A 71 0.20 -12.29 -1.17
CA ARG A 71 0.38 -12.65 0.24
C ARG A 71 0.08 -14.13 0.52
N THR A 72 -0.93 -14.71 -0.15
CA THR A 72 -1.32 -16.11 0.07
C THR A 72 -0.49 -17.11 -0.75
N ALA A 73 0.14 -16.64 -1.84
CA ALA A 73 0.96 -17.46 -2.73
C ALA A 73 2.44 -17.54 -2.32
N GLY A 74 2.84 -16.88 -1.24
CA GLY A 74 4.19 -16.94 -0.65
C GLY A 74 4.15 -17.52 0.75
#